data_AF-A0A7S1BYL6-F1
#
_entry.id   AF-A0A7S1BYL6-F1
#
_cell.length_a   1.000
_cell.length_b   1.000
_cell.length_c   1.000
_cell.angle_alpha   90.00
_cell.angle_beta   90.00
_cell.angle_gamma   90.00
#
_symmetry.space_group_name_H-M   'P 1'
#
loop_
_entity.id
_entity.type
_entity.pdbx_description
1 polymer ?
#
loop_
_entity_poly.entity_id
_entity_poly.type
_entity_poly.pdbx_seq_one_letter_code
_entity_poly.pdbx_strand_id
1 'polypeptide(L)'
;MKQHFLYSSHYWFSQYFQYNFYCTYLFSLYNNRWGVTRAPDTIVDELKTMLYLGLMNNPGQEADFEEVTEKQTKAALPLFVRDPRINRKALRTLKSMHEEWAGVPLVEETAYGLRVYRNHSNLLMHVDRHDTHVISSILHVDHSSDAEPWPLVIEDFQGNTNEVVLESGDMLFYESSKCLHGRPR
;
A
#
# COMPACT_ATOMS: atom_id res chain seq x y z
N MET A 1 7.40 -21.56 0.14
CA MET A 1 8.13 -20.37 -0.35
C MET A 1 7.53 -19.22 0.39
N LYS A 2 8.32 -18.52 1.22
CA LYS A 2 7.81 -17.46 2.09
C LYS A 2 7.21 -16.35 1.22
N GLN A 3 5.96 -15.99 1.49
CA GLN A 3 5.22 -15.01 0.70
C GLN A 3 4.51 -14.01 1.58
N HIS A 4 4.58 -12.75 1.19
CA HIS A 4 3.83 -11.64 1.76
C HIS A 4 2.91 -11.06 0.70
N PHE A 5 1.65 -10.82 1.06
CA PHE A 5 0.63 -10.38 0.12
C PHE A 5 0.15 -8.99 0.47
N LEU A 6 0.42 -8.02 -0.39
CA LEU A 6 0.13 -6.62 -0.14
C LEU A 6 -0.86 -6.08 -1.17
N TYR A 7 -1.80 -5.26 -0.71
CA TYR A 7 -2.67 -4.45 -1.55
C TYR A 7 -2.36 -2.97 -1.32
N SER A 8 -2.25 -2.18 -2.39
CA SER A 8 -1.97 -0.75 -2.29
C SER A 8 -2.99 0.09 -3.04
N SER A 9 -3.48 1.13 -2.36
CA SER A 9 -4.43 2.11 -2.89
C SER A 9 -3.95 3.54 -2.67
N HIS A 10 -4.20 4.39 -3.66
CA HIS A 10 -3.77 5.78 -3.71
C HIS A 10 -4.95 6.69 -4.03
N TYR A 11 -4.95 7.85 -3.39
CA TYR A 11 -6.01 8.85 -3.49
C TYR A 11 -5.43 10.25 -3.67
N TRP A 12 -6.22 11.08 -4.33
CA TRP A 12 -5.94 12.48 -4.61
C TRP A 12 -6.95 13.40 -3.91
N PHE A 13 -6.66 14.70 -3.77
CA PHE A 13 -7.62 15.65 -3.21
C PHE A 13 -8.75 15.96 -4.19
N SER A 14 -9.96 16.15 -3.68
CA SER A 14 -11.02 16.75 -4.49
C SER A 14 -10.64 18.19 -4.91
N GLN A 15 -11.06 18.61 -6.11
CA GLN A 15 -10.71 19.92 -6.70
C GLN A 15 -11.03 21.13 -5.82
N TYR A 16 -11.86 20.97 -4.78
CA TYR A 16 -12.23 22.00 -3.82
C TYR A 16 -11.16 22.29 -2.75
N PHE A 17 -10.14 21.43 -2.60
CA PHE A 17 -9.03 21.63 -1.66
C PHE A 17 -7.73 21.93 -2.45
N GLN A 18 -7.46 23.22 -2.68
CA GLN A 18 -6.19 23.65 -3.31
C GLN A 18 -4.99 23.50 -2.36
N TYR A 19 -3.81 23.33 -2.97
CA TYR A 19 -2.47 23.06 -2.42
C TYR A 19 -2.10 23.78 -1.09
N ASN A 20 -2.53 25.03 -0.89
CA ASN A 20 -2.24 25.80 0.32
C ASN A 20 -3.01 25.33 1.56
N PHE A 21 -4.20 24.74 1.38
CA PHE A 21 -5.02 24.20 2.48
C PHE A 21 -4.47 22.85 2.99
N TYR A 22 -3.88 22.06 2.07
CA TYR A 22 -3.30 20.74 2.33
C TYR A 22 -2.11 20.80 3.30
N CYS A 23 -1.18 21.74 3.11
CA CYS A 23 0.00 21.85 3.97
C CYS A 23 -0.34 22.15 5.44
N THR A 24 -1.48 22.81 5.72
CA THR A 24 -1.86 23.25 7.06
C THR A 24 -2.72 22.22 7.81
N TYR A 25 -3.66 21.55 7.14
CA TYR A 25 -4.66 20.72 7.83
C TYR A 25 -4.14 19.32 8.21
N LEU A 26 -3.44 18.61 7.31
CA LEU A 26 -2.85 17.30 7.65
C LEU A 26 -1.75 17.40 8.70
N PHE A 27 -1.02 18.53 8.74
CA PHE A 27 -0.01 18.79 9.77
C PHE A 27 -0.60 18.73 11.19
N SER A 28 -1.87 19.10 11.35
CA SER A 28 -2.51 19.23 12.66
C SER A 28 -3.03 17.92 13.24
N LEU A 29 -3.37 16.93 12.43
CA LEU A 29 -4.09 15.73 12.89
C LEU A 29 -3.15 14.56 13.22
N TYR A 30 -2.02 14.43 12.52
CA TYR A 30 -1.09 13.31 12.71
C TYR A 30 0.37 13.79 12.63
N ASN A 31 1.00 13.99 13.80
CA ASN A 31 2.40 14.43 13.90
C ASN A 31 3.38 13.57 13.09
N ASN A 32 3.08 12.28 12.92
CA ASN A 32 3.98 11.35 12.22
C ASN A 32 3.62 11.15 10.73
N ARG A 33 2.44 11.62 10.27
CA ARG A 33 1.93 11.49 8.88
C ARG A 33 1.76 10.06 8.35
N TRP A 34 1.77 9.08 9.25
CA TRP A 34 1.39 7.70 9.00
C TRP A 34 0.69 7.13 10.23
N GLY A 35 -0.05 6.03 10.04
CA GLY A 35 -0.74 5.32 11.12
C GLY A 35 -1.20 3.93 10.70
N VAL A 36 -1.43 3.05 11.67
CA VAL A 36 -1.91 1.68 11.44
C VAL A 36 -3.34 1.55 11.94
N THR A 37 -4.17 0.87 11.16
CA THR A 37 -5.54 0.48 11.51
C THR A 37 -5.84 -0.94 11.03
N ARG A 38 -7.06 -1.40 11.24
CA ARG A 38 -7.60 -2.66 10.70
C ARG A 38 -8.55 -2.38 9.54
N ALA A 39 -8.33 -3.04 8.41
CA ALA A 39 -9.32 -3.05 7.33
C ALA A 39 -10.52 -3.93 7.71
N PRO A 40 -11.71 -3.69 7.13
CA PRO A 40 -12.88 -4.54 7.37
C PRO A 40 -12.63 -5.99 6.93
N ASP A 41 -12.91 -6.97 7.79
CA ASP A 41 -12.67 -8.39 7.49
C ASP A 41 -13.33 -8.83 6.18
N THR A 42 -14.53 -8.31 5.87
CA THR A 42 -15.23 -8.59 4.62
C THR A 42 -14.41 -8.29 3.36
N ILE A 43 -13.68 -7.17 3.30
CA ILE A 43 -12.85 -6.86 2.12
C ILE A 43 -11.54 -7.63 2.15
N VAL A 44 -10.99 -7.91 3.34
CA VAL A 44 -9.78 -8.72 3.51
C VAL A 44 -10.02 -10.15 3.03
N ASP A 45 -11.13 -10.77 3.42
CA ASP A 45 -11.51 -12.14 3.03
C ASP A 45 -11.75 -12.26 1.51
N GLU A 46 -12.39 -11.25 0.91
CA GLU A 46 -12.58 -11.21 -0.55
C GLU A 46 -11.24 -11.04 -1.29
N LEU A 47 -10.37 -10.14 -0.84
CA LEU A 47 -9.03 -9.96 -1.40
C LEU A 47 -8.19 -11.24 -1.27
N LYS A 48 -8.25 -11.91 -0.12
CA LYS A 48 -7.57 -13.18 0.14
C LYS A 48 -8.10 -14.30 -0.77
N THR A 49 -9.41 -14.38 -0.95
CA THR A 49 -10.03 -15.33 -1.88
C THR A 49 -9.55 -15.10 -3.31
N MET A 50 -9.57 -13.84 -3.77
CA MET A 50 -9.14 -13.47 -5.12
C MET A 50 -7.65 -13.70 -5.34
N LEU A 51 -6.83 -13.44 -4.32
CA LEU A 51 -5.41 -13.74 -4.31
C LEU A 51 -5.15 -15.22 -4.59
N TYR A 52 -5.74 -16.12 -3.79
CA TYR A 52 -5.51 -17.56 -3.94
C TYR A 52 -6.05 -18.10 -5.26
N LEU A 53 -7.23 -17.64 -5.71
CA LEU A 53 -7.76 -17.99 -7.03
C LEU A 53 -6.83 -17.51 -8.17
N GLY A 54 -6.27 -16.31 -8.05
CA GLY A 54 -5.32 -15.77 -9.02
C GLY A 54 -4.04 -16.58 -9.10
N LEU A 55 -3.47 -16.95 -7.95
CA LEU A 55 -2.27 -17.79 -7.86
C LEU A 55 -2.48 -19.19 -8.44
N MET A 56 -3.66 -19.78 -8.26
CA MET A 56 -3.99 -21.09 -8.84
C MET A 56 -4.17 -21.04 -10.36
N ASN A 57 -4.82 -19.99 -10.87
CA ASN A 57 -5.20 -19.92 -12.28
C ASN A 57 -4.12 -19.30 -13.18
N ASN A 58 -3.22 -18.48 -12.63
CA ASN A 58 -2.23 -17.77 -13.44
C ASN A 58 -0.96 -17.43 -12.62
N PRO A 59 -0.08 -18.40 -12.34
CA PRO A 59 1.05 -18.23 -11.41
C PRO A 59 2.19 -17.31 -11.89
N GLY A 60 2.01 -16.57 -12.99
CA GLY A 60 3.09 -15.91 -13.73
C GLY A 60 2.80 -14.54 -14.34
N GLN A 61 1.82 -13.77 -13.87
CA GLN A 61 1.75 -12.34 -14.24
C GLN A 61 2.79 -11.54 -13.45
N GLU A 62 4.04 -11.65 -13.89
CA GLU A 62 5.06 -10.61 -13.70
C GLU A 62 4.56 -9.37 -14.46
N ALA A 63 4.41 -8.24 -13.78
CA ALA A 63 4.12 -6.99 -14.44
C ALA A 63 5.44 -6.26 -14.74
N ASP A 64 5.59 -5.76 -15.96
CA ASP A 64 6.48 -4.63 -16.25
C ASP A 64 6.00 -3.44 -15.39
N PHE A 65 6.68 -3.21 -14.27
CA PHE A 65 6.53 -1.99 -13.50
C PHE A 65 7.88 -1.27 -13.47
N GLU A 66 7.91 -0.06 -14.00
CA GLU A 66 9.06 0.87 -13.93
C GLU A 66 9.09 1.60 -12.57
N GLU A 67 8.87 0.90 -11.47
CA GLU A 67 9.13 1.46 -10.15
C GLU A 67 10.51 1.00 -9.70
N VAL A 68 11.35 1.97 -9.32
CA VAL A 68 12.80 1.90 -9.18
C VAL A 68 13.26 0.64 -8.45
N THR A 69 13.50 -0.44 -9.18
CA THR A 69 14.21 -1.63 -8.70
C THR A 69 15.57 -1.64 -9.36
N GLU A 70 16.64 -1.43 -8.60
CA GLU A 70 17.99 -1.72 -9.11
C GLU A 70 18.07 -3.21 -9.46
N LYS A 71 18.39 -3.51 -10.73
CA LYS A 71 18.76 -4.83 -11.28
C LYS A 71 18.30 -6.03 -10.44
N GLN A 72 17.01 -6.13 -10.18
CA GLN A 72 16.45 -7.30 -9.51
C GLN A 72 16.55 -8.48 -10.46
N THR A 73 17.05 -9.63 -9.97
CA THR A 73 16.89 -10.88 -10.71
C THR A 73 15.39 -11.14 -10.87
N LYS A 74 14.95 -11.80 -11.96
CA LYS A 74 13.53 -12.11 -12.17
C LYS A 74 12.85 -12.76 -10.95
N ALA A 75 13.61 -13.51 -10.16
CA ALA A 75 13.12 -14.17 -8.94
C ALA A 75 12.74 -13.20 -7.80
N ALA A 76 13.24 -11.96 -7.81
CA ALA A 76 12.96 -10.93 -6.80
C ALA A 76 11.75 -10.06 -7.15
N LEU A 77 11.27 -10.09 -8.40
CA LEU A 77 10.10 -9.31 -8.81
C LEU A 77 8.82 -9.85 -8.14
N PRO A 78 7.94 -8.97 -7.64
CA PRO A 78 6.66 -9.40 -7.10
C PRO A 78 5.76 -9.93 -8.22
N LEU A 79 4.95 -10.95 -7.89
CA LEU A 79 3.85 -11.33 -8.77
C LEU A 79 2.65 -10.43 -8.55
N PHE A 80 1.86 -10.23 -9.61
CA PHE A 80 0.64 -9.47 -9.54
C PHE A 80 -0.56 -10.35 -9.83
N VAL A 81 -1.53 -10.36 -8.91
CA VAL A 81 -2.86 -10.90 -9.15
C VAL A 81 -3.77 -9.75 -9.58
N ARG A 82 -4.01 -9.66 -10.90
CA ARG A 82 -4.82 -8.61 -11.49
C ARG A 82 -6.29 -9.04 -11.54
N ASP A 83 -7.13 -8.42 -10.71
CA ASP A 83 -8.58 -8.39 -10.91
C ASP A 83 -9.09 -6.94 -10.77
N PRO A 84 -9.43 -6.27 -11.89
CA PRO A 84 -9.90 -4.89 -11.86
C PRO A 84 -11.18 -4.67 -11.03
N ARG A 85 -12.02 -5.70 -10.87
CA ARG A 85 -13.29 -5.60 -10.15
C ARG A 85 -13.04 -5.58 -8.65
N ILE A 86 -12.20 -6.48 -8.13
CA ILE A 86 -11.86 -6.46 -6.70
C ILE A 86 -11.03 -5.21 -6.35
N ASN A 87 -10.12 -4.76 -7.22
CA ASN A 87 -9.37 -3.53 -7.01
C ASN A 87 -10.29 -2.31 -6.89
N ARG A 88 -11.25 -2.17 -7.83
CA ARG A 88 -12.23 -1.06 -7.77
C ARG A 88 -13.12 -1.16 -6.53
N LYS A 89 -13.53 -2.37 -6.15
CA LYS A 89 -14.34 -2.59 -4.95
C LYS A 89 -13.56 -2.19 -3.70
N ALA A 90 -12.35 -2.69 -3.51
CA ALA A 90 -11.50 -2.38 -2.37
C ALA A 90 -11.18 -0.89 -2.29
N LEU A 91 -10.83 -0.24 -3.41
CA LEU A 91 -10.60 1.20 -3.49
C LEU A 91 -11.83 2.02 -3.01
N ARG A 92 -13.04 1.62 -3.42
CA ARG A 92 -14.28 2.29 -2.98
C ARG A 92 -14.61 2.01 -1.52
N THR A 93 -14.49 0.75 -1.10
CA THR A 93 -14.81 0.32 0.27
C THR A 93 -13.91 1.00 1.29
N LEU A 94 -12.62 1.16 0.98
CA LEU A 94 -11.64 1.73 1.91
C LEU A 94 -11.61 3.27 1.88
N LYS A 95 -12.26 3.91 0.89
CA LYS A 95 -12.23 5.36 0.71
C LYS A 95 -12.64 6.12 1.98
N SER A 96 -13.74 5.75 2.61
CA SER A 96 -14.24 6.48 3.79
C SER A 96 -13.23 6.48 4.94
N MET A 97 -12.48 5.38 5.11
CA MET A 97 -11.43 5.31 6.12
C MET A 97 -10.25 6.21 5.78
N HIS A 98 -9.91 6.35 4.49
CA HIS A 98 -8.88 7.30 4.05
C HIS A 98 -9.32 8.75 4.23
N GLU A 99 -10.58 9.07 3.95
CA GLU A 99 -11.14 10.41 4.17
C GLU A 99 -11.20 10.75 5.66
N GLU A 100 -11.59 9.79 6.50
CA GLU A 100 -11.58 9.93 7.96
C GLU A 100 -10.17 10.16 8.48
N TRP A 101 -9.20 9.35 8.04
CA TRP A 101 -7.80 9.52 8.40
C TRP A 101 -7.19 10.83 7.86
N ALA A 102 -7.53 11.24 6.63
CA ALA A 102 -7.01 12.48 6.07
C ALA A 102 -7.71 13.73 6.61
N GLY A 103 -8.90 13.59 7.21
CA GLY A 103 -9.74 14.69 7.63
C GLY A 103 -10.31 15.54 6.48
N VAL A 104 -10.21 15.06 5.24
CA VAL A 104 -10.64 15.78 4.04
C VAL A 104 -11.25 14.83 2.99
N PRO A 105 -12.14 15.31 2.11
CA PRO A 105 -12.66 14.52 1.00
C PRO A 105 -11.58 14.18 -0.03
N LEU A 106 -11.61 12.94 -0.51
CA LEU A 106 -10.63 12.37 -1.43
C LEU A 106 -11.28 11.89 -2.74
N VAL A 107 -10.47 11.77 -3.77
CA VAL A 107 -10.79 11.18 -5.08
C VAL A 107 -9.98 9.90 -5.23
N GLU A 108 -10.65 8.87 -5.70
CA GLU A 108 -10.04 7.58 -6.05
C GLU A 108 -9.08 7.79 -7.23
N GLU A 109 -7.80 7.48 -7.07
CA GLU A 109 -6.83 7.57 -8.16
C GLU A 109 -6.54 6.18 -8.74
N THR A 110 -5.74 5.38 -8.01
CA THR A 110 -5.28 4.08 -8.51
C THR A 110 -5.14 3.07 -7.39
N ALA A 111 -5.56 1.83 -7.68
CA ALA A 111 -5.21 0.66 -6.91
C ALA A 111 -4.38 -0.28 -7.80
N TYR A 112 -3.11 -0.50 -7.44
CA TYR A 112 -2.20 -1.37 -8.20
C TYR A 112 -2.53 -2.86 -8.05
N GLY A 113 -3.40 -3.20 -7.11
CA GLY A 113 -3.91 -4.55 -6.89
C GLY A 113 -3.07 -5.39 -5.94
N LEU A 114 -3.27 -6.71 -6.02
CA LEU A 114 -2.66 -7.69 -5.14
C LEU A 114 -1.26 -8.05 -5.60
N ARG A 115 -0.26 -7.76 -4.75
CA ARG A 115 1.15 -8.04 -4.96
C ARG A 115 1.61 -9.19 -4.08
N VAL A 116 2.35 -10.13 -4.65
CA VAL A 116 2.94 -11.27 -3.95
C VAL A 116 4.45 -11.11 -3.94
N TYR A 117 4.99 -10.80 -2.78
CA TYR A 117 6.42 -10.70 -2.55
C TYR A 117 6.96 -12.04 -2.09
N ARG A 118 8.11 -12.43 -2.64
CA ARG A 118 8.76 -13.72 -2.37
C ARG A 118 10.12 -13.48 -1.71
N ASN A 119 10.83 -14.56 -1.39
CA ASN A 119 12.21 -14.45 -0.91
C ASN A 119 13.04 -13.57 -1.85
N HIS A 120 13.85 -12.69 -1.28
CA HIS A 120 14.71 -11.73 -1.98
C HIS A 120 13.98 -10.60 -2.71
N SER A 121 12.65 -10.52 -2.63
CA SER A 121 11.96 -9.30 -3.02
C SER A 121 12.29 -8.17 -2.06
N ASN A 122 12.68 -7.02 -2.60
CA ASN A 122 12.72 -5.78 -1.85
C ASN A 122 11.87 -4.71 -2.54
N LEU A 123 11.43 -3.73 -1.77
CA LEU A 123 10.85 -2.49 -2.26
C LEU A 123 11.80 -1.38 -1.83
N LEU A 124 12.47 -0.75 -2.81
CA LEU A 124 13.41 0.32 -2.49
C LEU A 124 12.71 1.45 -1.74
N MET A 125 13.46 2.18 -0.93
CA MET A 125 12.94 3.37 -0.26
C MET A 125 12.61 4.43 -1.32
N HIS A 126 11.37 4.92 -1.33
CA HIS A 126 10.87 5.91 -2.28
C HIS A 126 9.78 6.79 -1.65
N VAL A 127 9.41 7.84 -2.38
CA VAL A 127 8.18 8.60 -2.17
C VAL A 127 7.35 8.51 -3.43
N ASP A 128 6.03 8.56 -3.29
CA ASP A 128 5.13 8.47 -4.42
C ASP A 128 5.03 9.81 -5.16
N ARG A 129 4.34 9.78 -6.32
CA ARG A 129 4.11 10.96 -7.15
C ARG A 129 3.23 11.98 -6.43
N HIS A 130 3.78 13.15 -6.19
CA HIS A 130 3.13 14.27 -5.48
C HIS A 130 1.89 14.85 -6.18
N ASP A 131 1.62 14.50 -7.44
CA ASP A 131 0.54 15.04 -8.28
C ASP A 131 -0.72 14.15 -8.31
N THR A 132 -0.61 12.92 -7.82
CA THR A 132 -1.66 11.89 -7.95
C THR A 132 -1.77 10.96 -6.74
N HIS A 133 -0.68 10.76 -5.99
CA HIS A 133 -0.55 9.74 -4.94
C HIS A 133 -0.20 10.39 -3.60
N VAL A 134 -1.13 11.15 -3.03
CA VAL A 134 -0.85 11.93 -1.81
C VAL A 134 -1.19 11.16 -0.56
N ILE A 135 -2.39 10.59 -0.50
CA ILE A 135 -2.86 9.77 0.61
C ILE A 135 -2.97 8.34 0.12
N SER A 136 -2.27 7.44 0.81
CA SER A 136 -2.17 6.05 0.37
C SER A 136 -2.24 5.11 1.55
N SER A 137 -2.47 3.84 1.23
CA SER A 137 -2.33 2.77 2.20
C SER A 137 -1.74 1.51 1.62
N ILE A 138 -1.12 0.74 2.52
CA ILE A 138 -0.71 -0.64 2.29
C ILE A 138 -1.54 -1.51 3.24
N LEU A 139 -2.35 -2.39 2.66
CA LEU A 139 -3.09 -3.43 3.35
C LEU A 139 -2.33 -4.76 3.24
N HIS A 140 -1.97 -5.34 4.38
CA HIS A 140 -1.38 -6.68 4.47
C HIS A 140 -2.51 -7.71 4.36
N VAL A 141 -2.68 -8.32 3.19
CA VAL A 141 -3.81 -9.21 2.92
C VAL A 141 -3.63 -10.57 3.57
N ASP A 142 -2.42 -11.12 3.49
CA ASP A 142 -2.09 -12.43 4.06
C ASP A 142 -0.55 -12.63 4.06
N HIS A 143 -0.09 -13.74 4.63
CA HIS A 143 1.27 -14.26 4.41
C HIS A 143 1.29 -15.79 4.60
N SER A 144 2.34 -16.48 4.12
CA SER A 144 2.49 -17.92 4.34
C SER A 144 2.90 -18.24 5.78
N SER A 145 2.47 -19.37 6.33
CA SER A 145 2.75 -19.73 7.74
C SER A 145 4.25 -19.87 8.09
N ASP A 146 5.11 -20.04 7.08
CA ASP A 146 6.57 -20.10 7.20
C ASP A 146 7.26 -18.75 6.96
N ALA A 147 6.51 -17.67 6.75
CA ALA A 147 7.05 -16.34 6.47
C ALA A 147 7.70 -15.71 7.71
N GLU A 148 8.89 -15.13 7.52
CA GLU A 148 9.48 -14.27 8.55
C GLU A 148 8.82 -12.88 8.52
N PRO A 149 8.84 -12.15 9.64
CA PRO A 149 8.47 -10.74 9.67
C PRO A 149 9.24 -9.96 8.60
N TRP A 150 8.49 -9.24 7.76
CA TRP A 150 9.04 -8.37 6.74
C TRP A 150 8.51 -6.97 7.05
N PRO A 151 9.30 -6.11 7.73
CA PRO A 151 8.82 -4.81 8.17
C PRO A 151 8.72 -3.83 6.99
N LEU A 152 7.68 -3.00 7.01
CA LEU A 152 7.65 -1.75 6.26
C LEU A 152 8.53 -0.73 6.99
N VAL A 153 9.47 -0.14 6.27
CA VAL A 153 10.30 0.96 6.77
C VAL A 153 9.69 2.27 6.29
N ILE A 154 9.46 3.20 7.22
CA ILE A 154 8.90 4.53 6.92
C ILE A 154 9.56 5.61 7.76
N GLU A 155 9.97 6.69 7.12
CA GLU A 155 10.44 7.90 7.79
C GLU A 155 9.26 8.84 8.07
N ASP A 156 9.11 9.21 9.33
CA ASP A 156 8.10 10.17 9.74
C ASP A 156 8.54 11.62 9.45
N PHE A 157 7.62 12.57 9.64
CA PHE A 157 7.89 13.99 9.36
C PHE A 157 8.93 14.64 10.29
N GLN A 158 9.28 13.97 11.38
CA GLN A 158 10.30 14.41 12.34
C GLN A 158 11.68 13.82 11.99
N GLY A 159 11.76 13.00 10.93
CA GLY A 159 12.99 12.36 10.48
C GLY A 159 13.31 11.05 11.20
N ASN A 160 12.39 10.50 12.00
CA ASN A 160 12.61 9.20 12.62
C ASN A 160 12.27 8.08 11.65
N THR A 161 13.17 7.10 11.54
CA THR A 161 12.91 5.85 10.82
C THR A 161 12.14 4.87 11.71
N ASN A 162 11.02 4.36 11.21
CA ASN A 162 10.16 3.40 11.89
C ASN A 162 10.14 2.08 11.11
N GLU A 163 10.16 0.95 11.83
CA GLU A 163 9.94 -0.38 11.27
C GLU A 163 8.58 -0.90 11.75
N VAL A 164 7.68 -1.16 10.81
CA VAL A 164 6.31 -1.57 11.10
C VAL A 164 6.07 -2.98 10.56
N VAL A 165 5.93 -3.95 11.46
CA VAL A 165 5.50 -5.30 11.11
C VAL A 165 3.97 -5.29 11.06
N LEU A 166 3.42 -5.75 9.94
CA LEU A 166 1.98 -5.82 9.69
C LEU A 166 1.54 -7.28 9.64
N GLU A 167 0.36 -7.55 10.18
CA GLU A 167 -0.31 -8.84 10.16
C GLU A 167 -1.51 -8.84 9.20
N SER A 168 -2.03 -10.03 8.87
CA SER A 168 -3.19 -10.18 7.97
C SER A 168 -4.37 -9.31 8.40
N GLY A 169 -4.75 -8.33 7.56
CA GLY A 169 -5.80 -7.34 7.74
C GLY A 169 -5.35 -5.99 8.31
N ASP A 170 -4.07 -5.84 8.68
CA ASP A 170 -3.51 -4.55 9.09
C ASP A 170 -3.34 -3.66 7.87
N MET A 171 -3.69 -2.39 8.03
CA MET A 171 -3.61 -1.37 7.00
C MET A 171 -2.82 -0.17 7.53
N LEU A 172 -1.74 0.17 6.85
CA LEU A 172 -0.93 1.34 7.16
C LEU A 172 -1.32 2.48 6.22
N PHE A 173 -1.86 3.56 6.76
CA PHE A 173 -2.07 4.84 6.07
C PHE A 173 -0.82 5.69 6.13
N TYR A 174 -0.52 6.42 5.07
CA TYR A 174 0.61 7.35 5.04
C TYR A 174 0.47 8.39 3.94
N GLU A 175 1.09 9.55 4.18
CA GLU A 175 1.20 10.63 3.19
C GLU A 175 2.34 10.28 2.21
N SER A 176 2.05 9.42 1.24
CA SER A 176 3.08 8.69 0.48
C SER A 176 3.96 9.55 -0.40
N SER A 177 3.46 10.72 -0.82
CA SER A 177 4.25 11.76 -1.51
C SER A 177 5.30 12.46 -0.63
N LYS A 178 5.29 12.26 0.69
CA LYS A 178 6.18 12.95 1.64
C LYS A 178 6.91 12.03 2.61
N CYS A 179 6.34 10.88 2.96
CA CYS A 179 6.99 9.88 3.80
C CYS A 179 7.85 8.96 2.95
N LEU A 180 9.18 9.02 3.14
CA LEU A 180 10.10 8.06 2.53
C LEU A 180 9.80 6.67 3.09
N HIS A 181 9.46 5.72 2.22
CA HIS A 181 8.98 4.41 2.66
C HIS A 181 9.42 3.29 1.72
N GLY A 182 9.46 2.07 2.24
CA GLY A 182 9.86 0.89 1.46
C GLY A 182 9.94 -0.36 2.32
N ARG A 183 10.47 -1.42 1.72
CA ARG A 183 10.80 -2.70 2.37
C ARG A 183 12.18 -3.13 1.86
N PRO A 184 13.26 -2.47 2.32
CA PRO A 184 14.57 -2.57 1.70
C PRO A 184 15.32 -3.88 2.01
N ARG A 185 14.80 -4.68 2.95
CA ARG A 185 15.42 -5.91 3.46
C ARG A 185 14.79 -7.16 2.85
#